data_AF-A0A1B6EII0-F1
#
_entry.id   AF-A0A1B6EII0-F1
#
_cell.length_a   1.000
_cell.length_b   1.000
_cell.length_c   1.000
_cell.angle_alpha   90.00
_cell.angle_beta   90.00
_cell.angle_gamma   90.00
#
_symmetry.space_group_name_H-M   'P 1'
#
loop_
_entity.id
_entity.type
_entity.pdbx_description
1 polymer ?
#
loop_
_entity_poly.entity_id
_entity_poly.type
_entity_poly.pdbx_seq_one_letter_code
_entity_poly.pdbx_strand_id
1 'polypeptide(L)'
;PIYSLQGFSYYVVGCFLLYRVTWCPKKAIRTLADLGPIESCREYFKSLKLMTAITLYIYTAVVQTVQMELPRAKDTHSHNTRRASDYLLPGHHTTRYSKKPSYIGRKIYNTLPHNMKKHGEREFKKSLQYWLKRDPSTPRNNTSIQ
;
A
#
# COMPACT_ATOMS: atom_id res chain seq x y z
N PRO A 1 -15.77 -16.64 -29.96
CA PRO A 1 -16.64 -17.31 -28.95
C PRO A 1 -15.76 -18.17 -28.01
N ILE A 2 -15.39 -17.80 -26.77
CA ILE A 2 -16.21 -17.81 -25.53
C ILE A 2 -15.40 -17.08 -24.40
N TYR A 3 -14.89 -15.86 -24.61
CA TYR A 3 -14.19 -15.11 -23.54
C TYR A 3 -14.79 -13.71 -23.33
N SER A 4 -16.04 -13.64 -22.90
CA SER A 4 -16.66 -12.36 -22.54
C SER A 4 -17.51 -12.40 -21.27
N LEU A 5 -17.82 -13.58 -20.71
CA LEU A 5 -18.71 -13.70 -19.53
C LEU A 5 -17.99 -13.86 -18.18
N GLN A 6 -16.66 -14.03 -18.15
CA GLN A 6 -15.89 -13.97 -16.91
C GLN A 6 -15.60 -12.53 -16.44
N GLY A 7 -16.10 -11.49 -17.09
CA GLY A 7 -15.93 -10.12 -16.62
C GLY A 7 -16.81 -9.78 -15.40
N PHE A 8 -18.07 -10.20 -15.41
CA PHE A 8 -19.07 -9.76 -14.43
C PHE A 8 -18.96 -10.46 -13.07
N SER A 9 -18.59 -11.74 -13.04
CA SER A 9 -18.45 -12.49 -11.79
C SER A 9 -17.32 -11.95 -10.91
N TYR A 10 -16.20 -11.52 -11.49
CA TYR A 10 -15.05 -11.02 -10.73
C TYR A 10 -15.28 -9.62 -10.14
N TYR A 11 -16.12 -8.79 -10.76
CA TYR A 11 -16.49 -7.49 -10.18
C TYR A 11 -17.42 -7.64 -8.97
N VAL A 12 -18.40 -8.54 -9.02
CA VAL A 12 -19.32 -8.78 -7.89
C VAL A 12 -18.59 -9.47 -6.73
N VAL A 13 -17.77 -10.48 -7.02
CA VAL A 13 -16.96 -11.18 -6.00
C VAL A 13 -15.88 -10.25 -5.41
N GLY A 14 -15.25 -9.40 -6.24
CA GLY A 14 -14.29 -8.40 -5.79
C GLY A 14 -14.90 -7.32 -4.90
N CYS A 15 -16.09 -6.84 -5.25
CA CYS A 15 -16.84 -5.88 -4.43
C CYS A 15 -17.20 -6.46 -3.06
N PHE A 16 -17.63 -7.74 -3.03
CA PHE A 16 -17.96 -8.43 -1.79
C PHE A 16 -16.74 -8.69 -0.90
N LEU A 17 -15.60 -9.09 -1.49
CA LEU A 17 -14.35 -9.31 -0.74
C LEU A 17 -13.84 -8.01 -0.10
N LEU A 18 -13.82 -6.91 -0.86
CA LEU A 18 -13.41 -5.61 -0.36
C LEU A 18 -14.37 -5.09 0.72
N TYR A 19 -15.67 -5.33 0.55
CA TYR A 19 -16.67 -5.02 1.57
C TYR A 19 -16.38 -5.79 2.86
N ARG A 20 -16.25 -7.12 2.84
CA ARG A 20 -16.00 -7.90 4.08
C ARG A 20 -14.70 -7.50 4.76
N VAL A 21 -13.63 -7.32 3.99
CA VAL A 21 -12.29 -6.99 4.51
C VAL A 21 -12.26 -5.62 5.18
N THR A 22 -13.08 -4.66 4.74
CA THR A 22 -13.16 -3.32 5.35
C THR A 22 -14.29 -3.17 6.37
N TRP A 23 -15.37 -3.94 6.23
CA TRP A 23 -16.58 -3.87 7.05
C TRP A 23 -16.44 -4.66 8.36
N CYS A 24 -15.92 -5.89 8.31
CA CYS A 24 -15.75 -6.73 9.50
C CYS A 24 -14.93 -6.05 10.61
N PRO A 25 -13.75 -5.45 10.34
CA PRO A 25 -12.99 -4.78 11.40
C PRO A 25 -13.71 -3.53 11.94
N LYS A 26 -14.45 -2.79 11.09
CA LYS A 26 -15.25 -1.64 11.55
C LYS A 26 -16.37 -2.08 12.49
N LYS A 27 -17.09 -3.15 12.15
CA LYS A 27 -18.18 -3.67 12.99
C LYS A 27 -17.66 -4.16 14.34
N ALA A 28 -16.52 -4.88 14.35
CA ALA A 28 -15.89 -5.32 15.59
C ALA A 28 -15.46 -4.14 16.49
N ILE A 29 -14.82 -3.11 15.93
CA ILE A 29 -14.41 -1.92 16.70
C ILE A 29 -15.62 -1.17 17.24
N ARG A 30 -16.70 -1.06 16.46
CA ARG A 30 -17.93 -0.40 16.92
C ARG A 30 -18.55 -1.12 18.11
N THR A 31 -18.53 -2.44 18.13
CA THR A 31 -19.01 -3.24 19.28
C THR A 31 -18.06 -3.12 20.48
N LEU A 32 -16.75 -3.11 20.26
CA LEU A 32 -15.77 -3.01 21.36
C LEU A 32 -15.74 -1.64 22.04
N ALA A 33 -16.04 -0.59 21.29
CA ALA A 33 -15.97 0.78 21.77
C ALA A 33 -17.34 1.45 21.96
N ASP A 34 -18.42 0.67 21.81
CA ASP A 34 -19.82 1.10 21.97
C ASP A 34 -20.18 2.38 21.19
N LEU A 35 -19.78 2.43 19.91
CA LEU A 35 -20.00 3.61 19.06
C LEU A 35 -21.45 3.70 18.54
N GLY A 36 -22.01 4.91 18.62
CA GLY A 36 -23.29 5.28 18.03
C GLY A 36 -23.28 5.19 16.49
N PRO A 37 -24.43 4.93 15.83
CA PRO A 37 -24.52 4.63 14.38
C PRO A 37 -23.78 5.59 13.44
N ILE A 38 -23.72 6.86 13.81
CA ILE A 38 -23.15 7.96 13.02
C ILE A 38 -21.68 8.23 13.37
N GLU A 39 -21.21 7.78 14.54
CA GLU A 39 -19.88 8.09 15.02
C GLU A 39 -18.78 7.47 14.15
N SER A 40 -17.73 8.27 13.95
CA SER A 40 -16.60 7.89 13.11
C SER A 40 -15.69 6.90 13.82
N CYS A 41 -15.55 5.69 13.28
CA CYS A 41 -14.61 4.70 13.80
C CYS A 41 -13.14 5.10 13.61
N ARG A 42 -12.85 6.18 12.86
CA ARG A 42 -11.50 6.60 12.48
C ARG A 42 -10.60 6.85 13.69
N GLU A 43 -11.12 7.49 14.72
CA GLU A 43 -10.35 7.82 15.92
C GLU A 43 -10.00 6.56 16.71
N TYR A 44 -10.91 5.58 16.74
CA TYR A 44 -10.70 4.29 17.38
C TYR A 44 -9.67 3.42 16.64
N PHE A 45 -9.59 3.50 15.31
CA PHE A 45 -8.49 2.87 14.58
C PHE A 45 -7.13 3.47 14.97
N LYS A 46 -7.07 4.79 15.22
CA LYS A 46 -5.84 5.47 15.69
C LYS A 46 -5.50 5.07 17.13
N SER A 47 -6.47 5.06 18.04
CA SER A 47 -6.26 4.72 19.45
C SER A 47 -5.83 3.26 19.63
N LEU A 48 -6.49 2.34 18.92
CA LEU A 48 -6.17 0.91 18.93
C LEU A 48 -4.92 0.57 18.11
N LYS A 49 -4.30 1.56 17.43
CA LYS A 49 -3.13 1.39 16.55
C LYS A 49 -3.33 0.28 15.50
N LEU A 50 -4.58 0.10 15.05
CA LEU A 50 -4.97 -0.93 14.09
C LEU A 50 -4.73 -0.43 12.67
N MET A 51 -4.12 -1.28 11.85
CA MET A 51 -3.95 -1.03 10.43
C MET A 51 -5.24 -1.40 9.69
N THR A 52 -5.72 -0.51 8.83
CA THR A 52 -6.80 -0.83 7.89
C THR A 52 -6.30 -1.83 6.85
N ALA A 53 -7.23 -2.55 6.21
CA ALA A 53 -6.88 -3.49 5.14
C ALA A 53 -6.02 -2.89 4.03
N ILE A 54 -6.26 -1.61 3.70
CA ILE A 54 -5.47 -0.87 2.71
C ILE A 54 -4.04 -0.68 3.21
N THR A 55 -3.86 -0.20 4.44
CA THR A 55 -2.51 -0.03 5.02
C THR A 55 -1.77 -1.36 5.19
N LEU A 56 -2.50 -2.45 5.47
CA LEU A 56 -1.93 -3.79 5.53
C LEU A 56 -1.45 -4.26 4.15
N TYR A 57 -2.26 -4.05 3.11
CA TYR A 57 -1.86 -4.35 1.74
C TYR A 57 -0.64 -3.55 1.29
N ILE A 58 -0.58 -2.25 1.63
CA ILE A 58 0.59 -1.41 1.35
C ILE A 58 1.83 -1.94 2.06
N TYR A 59 1.71 -2.26 3.36
CA TYR A 59 2.80 -2.80 4.15
C TYR A 59 3.33 -4.11 3.56
N THR A 60 2.44 -5.06 3.26
CA THR A 60 2.86 -6.36 2.71
C THR A 60 3.49 -6.21 1.33
N ALA A 61 2.92 -5.39 0.44
CA ALA A 61 3.49 -5.14 -0.88
C ALA A 61 4.90 -4.54 -0.80
N VAL A 62 5.11 -3.54 0.07
CA VAL A 62 6.43 -2.91 0.24
C VAL A 62 7.43 -3.86 0.88
N VAL A 63 7.05 -4.60 1.92
CA VAL A 63 7.93 -5.59 2.56
C VAL A 63 8.34 -6.69 1.59
N GLN A 64 7.40 -7.20 0.79
CA GLN A 64 7.71 -8.19 -0.26
C GLN A 64 8.73 -7.64 -1.26
N THR A 65 8.60 -6.37 -1.68
CA THR A 65 9.58 -5.78 -2.61
C THR A 65 10.97 -5.60 -2.03
N VAL A 66 11.08 -5.34 -0.72
CA VAL A 66 12.37 -5.27 -0.02
C VAL A 66 13.01 -6.66 0.07
N GLN A 67 12.22 -7.69 0.41
CA GLN A 67 12.68 -9.07 0.51
C GLN A 67 13.09 -9.68 -0.84
N MET A 68 12.44 -9.28 -1.93
CA MET A 68 12.74 -9.76 -3.28
C MET A 68 14.00 -9.14 -3.90
N GLU A 69 14.66 -8.18 -3.24
CA GLU A 69 15.87 -7.50 -3.72
C GLU A 69 15.85 -7.14 -5.22
N LEU A 70 14.77 -6.48 -5.64
CA LEU A 70 14.58 -6.12 -7.05
C LEU A 70 15.65 -5.13 -7.56
N PRO A 71 15.94 -5.14 -8.87
CA PRO A 71 16.98 -4.29 -9.45
C PRO A 71 16.71 -2.80 -9.20
N ARG A 72 17.75 -2.11 -8.76
CA ARG A 72 17.73 -0.69 -8.40
C ARG A 72 18.41 0.12 -9.49
N ALA A 73 18.12 1.42 -9.56
CA ALA A 73 18.73 2.30 -10.56
C ALA A 73 20.27 2.33 -10.52
N LYS A 74 20.88 2.11 -9.34
CA LYS A 74 22.34 1.97 -9.19
C LYS A 74 22.93 0.75 -9.91
N ASP A 75 22.14 -0.30 -10.14
CA ASP A 75 22.63 -1.56 -10.74
C ASP A 75 22.62 -1.45 -12.27
N THR A 76 21.87 -0.49 -12.83
CA THR A 76 21.72 -0.29 -14.27
C THR A 76 22.65 0.81 -14.82
N HIS A 77 23.01 1.80 -14.00
CA HIS A 77 23.86 2.91 -14.42
C HIS A 77 25.12 2.98 -13.55
N SER A 78 26.30 3.05 -14.18
CA SER A 78 27.59 3.17 -13.47
C SER A 78 27.80 4.55 -12.83
N HIS A 79 26.99 5.55 -13.20
CA HIS A 79 27.08 6.91 -12.69
C HIS A 79 25.97 7.21 -11.67
N ASN A 80 26.29 8.00 -10.65
CA ASN A 80 25.36 8.35 -9.57
C ASN A 80 24.20 9.20 -10.10
N THR A 81 23.04 8.57 -10.32
CA THR A 81 21.80 9.30 -10.61
C THR A 81 21.15 9.78 -9.30
N ARG A 82 20.45 10.93 -9.33
CA ARG A 82 19.73 11.50 -8.17
C ARG A 82 18.75 10.50 -7.52
N ARG A 83 18.29 9.50 -8.26
CA ARG A 83 17.38 8.42 -7.83
C ARG A 83 18.05 7.04 -7.78
N ALA A 84 19.38 6.97 -7.64
CA ALA A 84 20.12 5.72 -7.59
C ALA A 84 19.63 4.76 -6.47
N SER A 85 19.04 5.31 -5.41
CA SER A 85 18.46 4.52 -4.31
C SER A 85 17.07 3.93 -4.61
N ASP A 86 16.40 4.37 -5.69
CA ASP A 86 15.03 3.99 -6.03
C ASP A 86 15.00 2.73 -6.92
N TYR A 87 13.90 1.96 -6.82
CA TYR A 87 13.69 0.79 -7.67
C TYR A 87 13.36 1.19 -9.10
N LEU A 88 13.89 0.44 -10.06
CA LEU A 88 13.54 0.61 -11.46
C LEU A 88 12.11 0.11 -11.70
N LEU A 89 11.28 0.99 -12.27
CA LEU A 89 9.92 0.67 -12.69
C LEU A 89 9.94 0.37 -14.20
N PRO A 90 9.79 -0.90 -14.62
CA PRO A 90 9.77 -1.26 -16.02
C PRO A 90 8.53 -0.67 -16.70
N GLY A 91 8.74 -0.10 -17.88
CA GLY A 91 7.67 0.35 -18.76
C GLY A 91 6.76 -0.83 -19.13
N HIS A 92 5.45 -0.62 -19.08
CA HIS A 92 4.47 -1.65 -19.39
C HIS A 92 3.18 -1.04 -19.94
N HIS A 93 2.46 -1.80 -20.77
CA HIS A 93 1.23 -1.34 -21.44
C HIS A 93 -0.06 -1.93 -20.84
N THR A 94 0.04 -2.91 -19.92
CA THR A 94 -1.15 -3.62 -19.41
C THR A 94 -1.51 -3.23 -17.98
N THR A 95 -2.79 -2.95 -17.73
CA THR A 95 -3.31 -2.63 -16.39
C THR A 95 -3.16 -3.78 -15.40
N ARG A 96 -3.10 -5.03 -15.87
CA ARG A 96 -2.81 -6.20 -15.02
C ARG A 96 -1.40 -6.13 -14.44
N TYR A 97 -0.45 -5.59 -15.19
CA TYR A 97 0.94 -5.46 -14.74
C TYR A 97 1.08 -4.33 -13.71
N SER A 98 0.39 -3.19 -13.91
CA SER A 98 0.38 -2.08 -12.94
C SER A 98 -0.20 -2.47 -11.58
N LYS A 99 -1.16 -3.40 -11.56
CA LYS A 99 -1.85 -3.88 -10.35
C LYS A 99 -1.07 -4.95 -9.57
N LYS A 100 0.07 -5.44 -10.08
CA LYS A 100 0.85 -6.48 -9.39
C LYS A 100 1.43 -5.93 -8.09
N PRO A 101 1.41 -6.68 -6.97
CA PRO A 101 2.01 -6.25 -5.71
C PRO A 101 3.48 -5.86 -5.84
N SER A 102 4.25 -6.56 -6.68
CA SER A 102 5.66 -6.23 -6.95
C SER A 102 5.87 -4.91 -7.70
N TYR A 103 4.90 -4.49 -8.51
CA TYR A 103 4.94 -3.19 -9.20
C TYR A 103 4.48 -2.07 -8.27
N ILE A 104 3.35 -2.27 -7.57
CA ILE A 104 2.80 -1.31 -6.61
C ILE A 104 3.79 -1.08 -5.46
N GLY A 105 4.39 -2.13 -4.91
CA GLY A 105 5.36 -2.04 -3.82
C GLY A 105 6.57 -1.18 -4.20
N ARG A 106 7.12 -1.36 -5.41
CA ARG A 106 8.21 -0.52 -5.94
C ARG A 106 7.78 0.94 -6.10
N LYS A 107 6.58 1.15 -6.66
CA LYS A 107 6.02 2.49 -6.85
C LYS A 107 5.86 3.21 -5.51
N ILE A 108 5.31 2.54 -4.50
CA ILE A 108 5.12 3.07 -3.15
C ILE A 108 6.48 3.32 -2.51
N TYR A 109 7.41 2.36 -2.55
CA TYR A 109 8.75 2.53 -2.01
C TYR A 109 9.44 3.77 -2.56
N ASN A 110 9.34 4.01 -3.87
CA ASN A 110 9.94 5.19 -4.50
C ASN A 110 9.34 6.51 -3.97
N THR A 111 8.05 6.53 -3.61
CA THR A 111 7.40 7.71 -2.99
C THR A 111 7.75 7.93 -1.52
N LEU A 112 8.35 6.93 -0.84
CA LEU A 112 8.73 7.06 0.55
C LEU A 112 9.89 8.07 0.71
N PRO A 113 9.91 8.84 1.81
CA PRO A 113 10.97 9.79 2.06
C PRO A 113 12.31 9.07 2.32
N HIS A 114 13.41 9.69 1.87
CA HIS A 114 14.73 9.06 1.85
C HIS A 114 15.26 8.71 3.26
N ASN A 115 14.86 9.47 4.27
CA ASN A 115 15.18 9.20 5.68
C ASN A 115 14.78 7.79 6.12
N MET A 116 13.65 7.26 5.63
CA MET A 116 13.20 5.91 5.97
C MET A 116 13.94 4.83 5.20
N LYS A 117 14.38 5.12 3.96
CA LYS A 117 15.04 4.16 3.05
C LYS A 117 16.47 3.79 3.47
N LYS A 118 17.09 4.57 4.36
CA LYS A 118 18.50 4.41 4.77
C LYS A 118 18.71 3.37 5.88
N HIS A 119 17.64 2.95 6.55
CA HIS A 119 17.72 2.00 7.65
C HIS A 119 17.72 0.54 7.15
N GLY A 120 18.23 -0.38 7.98
CA GLY A 120 18.21 -1.82 7.71
C GLY A 120 16.78 -2.37 7.59
N GLU A 121 16.63 -3.59 7.05
CA GLU A 121 15.31 -4.20 6.76
C GLU A 121 14.38 -4.20 8.00
N ARG A 122 14.93 -4.48 9.18
CA ARG A 122 14.16 -4.59 10.42
C ARG A 122 13.67 -3.23 10.91
N GLU A 123 14.53 -2.23 10.87
CA GLU A 123 14.27 -0.84 11.25
C GLU A 123 13.32 -0.18 10.25
N PHE A 124 13.47 -0.50 8.96
CA PHE A 124 12.58 -0.06 7.90
C PHE A 124 11.16 -0.59 8.11
N LYS A 125 10.99 -1.89 8.40
CA LYS A 125 9.66 -2.48 8.71
C LYS A 125 8.98 -1.77 9.87
N LYS A 126 9.70 -1.53 10.97
CA LYS A 126 9.17 -0.81 12.15
C LYS A 126 8.77 0.63 11.81
N SER A 127 9.66 1.34 11.11
CA SER A 127 9.42 2.73 10.72
C SER A 127 8.24 2.86 9.76
N LEU A 128 8.13 1.94 8.79
CA LEU A 128 7.00 1.86 7.86
C LEU A 128 5.70 1.55 8.59
N GLN A 129 5.71 0.60 9.52
CA GLN A 129 4.54 0.28 10.33
C GLN A 129 4.08 1.48 11.16
N TYR A 130 5.02 2.22 11.77
CA TYR A 130 4.71 3.43 12.52
C TYR A 130 4.12 4.52 11.61
N TRP A 131 4.72 4.74 10.44
CA TRP A 131 4.25 5.71 9.45
C TRP A 131 2.82 5.41 8.97
N LEU A 132 2.53 4.15 8.64
CA LEU A 132 1.20 3.71 8.20
C LEU A 132 0.13 3.77 9.30
N LYS A 133 0.52 3.54 10.57
CA LYS A 133 -0.40 3.68 11.71
C LYS A 133 -0.73 5.15 12.02
N ARG A 134 0.21 6.07 11.77
CA ARG A 134 0.02 7.51 12.01
C ARG A 134 -0.96 8.14 11.03
N ASP A 135 -0.99 7.66 9.78
CA ASP A 135 -1.86 8.19 8.74
C ASP A 135 -2.66 7.09 8.01
N PRO A 136 -3.83 6.71 8.55
CA PRO A 136 -4.63 5.64 7.96
C PRO A 136 -5.35 6.00 6.66
N SER A 137 -5.24 7.22 6.11
CA SER A 137 -6.12 7.63 5.00
C SER A 137 -5.63 8.60 3.92
N THR A 138 -4.35 8.89 3.72
CA THR A 138 -4.00 9.81 2.62
C THR A 138 -3.85 9.11 1.26
N PRO A 139 -4.69 9.44 0.25
CA PRO A 139 -4.20 9.51 -1.13
C PRO A 139 -3.30 10.75 -1.20
N ARG A 140 -1.99 10.59 -1.36
CA ARG A 140 -1.10 11.72 -1.63
C ARG A 140 -1.18 12.07 -3.12
N ASN A 141 -2.32 12.64 -3.50
CA ASN A 141 -2.37 13.69 -4.50
C ASN A 141 -2.12 14.92 -3.62
N ASN A 142 -0.98 15.62 -3.71
CA ASN A 142 -0.84 16.88 -4.43
C ASN A 142 0.64 17.28 -4.33
N THR A 143 1.30 17.50 -5.46
CA THR A 143 2.33 18.53 -5.59
C THR A 143 2.37 18.93 -7.06
N SER A 144 1.32 19.65 -7.45
CA SER A 144 1.46 20.80 -8.34
C SER A 144 1.60 22.02 -7.43
N ILE A 145 2.37 23.02 -7.87
CA ILE A 145 2.71 24.30 -7.22
C ILE A 145 3.94 24.16 -6.29
N GLN A 146 5.14 24.69 -6.60
CA GLN A 146 5.59 25.72 -7.55
C GLN A 146 6.63 25.18 -8.53
#